data_AF-A0AAF0ESU6-F1
#
_entry.id   AF-A0AAF0ESU6-F1
#
_cell.length_a   1.000
_cell.length_b   1.000
_cell.length_c   1.000
_cell.angle_alpha   90.00
_cell.angle_beta   90.00
_cell.angle_gamma   90.00
#
_symmetry.space_group_name_H-M   'P 1'
#
loop_
_entity.id
_entity.type
_entity.pdbx_description
1 polymer ?
#
loop_
_entity_poly.entity_id
_entity_poly.type
_entity_poly.pdbx_seq_one_letter_code
_entity_poly.pdbx_strand_id
1 'polypeptide(L)'
;MSTQLQAVGLRMQTLRSSQQMAEAMRGASRSLASMNRSMNIMAVQRILQEFERESSAMDMKNDIMNDTIEDAIGTEDDALGDNIGENEESEAILRQVLDEIGVDISQQLRNVPENQISANAVDNTSKVAISEAATDFMGNEDMALQERLDRLRKAG
;
A
#
# COMPACT_ATOMS: atom_id res chain seq x y z
N MET A 1 51.01 32.63 23.59
CA MET A 1 49.77 33.25 24.14
C MET A 1 48.62 33.28 23.14
N SER A 2 48.82 33.55 21.83
CA SER A 2 47.72 33.57 20.83
C SER A 2 46.91 32.28 20.72
N THR A 3 47.52 31.10 20.90
CA THR A 3 46.84 29.81 20.76
C THR A 3 45.83 29.53 21.88
N GLN A 4 46.08 29.99 23.11
CA GLN A 4 45.11 29.89 24.21
C GLN A 4 43.90 30.80 23.97
N LEU A 5 44.13 32.01 23.44
CA LEU A 5 43.06 32.94 23.08
C LEU A 5 42.22 32.42 21.90
N GLN A 6 42.86 31.80 20.90
CA GLN A 6 42.17 31.11 19.81
C GLN A 6 41.36 29.91 20.30
N ALA A 7 41.90 29.11 21.23
CA ALA A 7 41.17 27.98 21.83
C ALA A 7 39.93 28.45 22.60
N VAL A 8 40.03 29.54 23.35
CA VAL A 8 38.89 30.16 24.06
C VAL A 8 37.87 30.73 23.06
N GLY A 9 38.34 31.37 21.98
CA GLY A 9 37.47 31.85 20.91
C GLY A 9 36.69 30.73 20.22
N LEU A 10 37.34 29.60 19.93
CA LEU A 10 36.70 28.44 19.33
C LEU A 10 35.66 27.84 20.31
N ARG A 11 35.97 27.77 21.59
CA ARG A 11 35.04 27.30 22.63
C ARG A 11 33.82 28.20 22.75
N MET A 12 33.99 29.52 22.66
CA MET A 12 32.90 30.48 22.62
C MET A 12 32.06 30.36 21.34
N GLN A 13 32.68 30.12 20.19
CA GLN A 13 31.99 29.85 18.92
C GLN A 13 31.12 28.58 19.03
N THR A 14 31.66 27.50 19.60
CA THR A 14 30.92 26.26 19.86
C THR A 14 29.77 26.47 20.85
N LEU A 15 29.99 27.23 21.93
CA LEU A 15 28.93 27.57 22.89
C LEU A 15 27.81 28.36 22.22
N ARG A 16 28.13 29.36 21.41
CA ARG A 16 27.13 30.13 20.66
C ARG A 16 26.34 29.24 19.70
N SER A 17 27.02 28.36 18.96
CA SER A 17 26.37 27.40 18.07
C SER A 17 25.45 26.42 18.82
N SER A 18 25.90 25.91 19.97
CA SER A 18 25.09 25.04 20.83
C SER A 18 23.87 25.75 21.41
N GLN A 19 24.01 27.04 21.78
CA GLN A 19 22.90 27.87 22.26
C GLN A 19 21.84 28.07 21.17
N GLN A 20 22.27 28.41 19.95
CA GLN A 20 21.36 28.57 18.81
C GLN A 20 20.66 27.26 18.45
N MET A 21 21.36 26.13 18.51
CA MET A 21 20.74 24.81 18.34
C MET A 21 19.71 24.54 19.43
N ALA A 22 19.99 24.86 20.69
CA ALA A 22 19.04 24.69 21.79
C ALA A 22 17.79 25.57 21.63
N GLU A 23 17.94 26.83 21.15
CA GLU A 23 16.81 27.71 20.84
C GLU A 23 15.97 27.17 19.68
N ALA A 24 16.60 26.71 18.60
CA ALA A 24 15.92 26.10 17.47
C ALA A 24 15.15 24.83 17.89
N MET A 25 15.77 23.97 18.70
CA MET A 25 15.13 22.78 19.26
C MET A 25 13.95 23.13 20.17
N ARG A 26 14.07 24.20 20.96
CA ARG A 26 12.97 24.68 21.82
C ARG A 26 11.81 25.23 20.99
N GLY A 27 12.08 25.90 19.87
CA GLY A 27 11.06 26.33 18.91
C GLY A 27 10.38 25.13 18.24
N ALA A 28 11.15 24.19 17.71
CA ALA A 28 10.64 22.97 17.08
C ALA A 28 9.80 22.13 18.06
N SER A 29 10.27 21.95 19.31
CA SER A 29 9.53 21.24 20.35
C SER A 29 8.22 21.92 20.72
N ARG A 30 8.17 23.27 20.77
CA ARG A 30 6.90 24.00 20.97
C ARG A 30 5.93 23.81 19.81
N SER A 31 6.40 23.84 18.56
CA SER A 31 5.57 23.56 17.39
C SER A 31 5.04 22.13 17.43
N LEU A 32 5.88 21.14 17.77
CA LEU A 32 5.46 19.75 17.93
C LEU A 32 4.47 19.58 19.09
N ALA A 33 4.64 20.27 20.21
CA ALA A 33 3.70 20.24 21.32
C ALA A 33 2.35 20.87 20.95
N SER A 34 2.35 21.98 20.21
CA SER A 34 1.13 22.57 19.66
C SER A 34 0.45 21.63 18.67
N MET A 35 1.23 20.99 17.79
CA MET A 35 0.75 20.02 16.81
C MET A 35 0.15 18.78 17.50
N ASN A 36 0.78 18.29 18.56
CA ASN A 36 0.27 17.18 19.37
C ASN A 36 -1.07 17.56 20.04
N ARG A 37 -1.21 18.80 20.50
CA ARG A 37 -2.46 19.29 21.11
C ARG A 37 -3.58 19.51 20.10
N SER A 38 -3.25 19.87 18.86
CA SER A 38 -4.20 19.97 17.75
C SER A 38 -4.40 18.64 17.02
N MET A 39 -3.61 17.61 17.30
CA MET A 39 -3.76 16.27 16.74
C MET A 39 -5.00 15.62 17.37
N ASN A 40 -6.14 15.96 16.80
CA ASN A 40 -7.42 15.45 17.24
C ASN A 40 -7.61 14.04 16.70
N ILE A 41 -7.49 13.04 17.57
CA ILE A 41 -7.69 11.62 17.26
C ILE A 41 -9.09 11.38 16.64
N MET A 42 -10.10 12.17 17.02
CA MET A 42 -11.43 12.13 16.40
C MET A 42 -11.45 12.66 14.97
N ALA A 43 -10.59 13.63 14.63
CA ALA A 43 -10.46 14.13 13.27
C ALA A 43 -9.75 13.10 12.38
N VAL A 44 -8.72 12.42 12.90
CA VAL A 44 -8.04 11.33 12.17
C VAL A 44 -8.98 10.16 11.92
N GLN A 45 -9.80 9.77 12.91
CA GLN A 45 -10.82 8.73 12.72
C GLN A 45 -11.84 9.12 11.64
N ARG A 46 -12.27 10.38 11.61
CA ARG A 46 -13.18 10.89 10.56
C ARG A 46 -12.51 10.89 9.18
N ILE A 47 -11.23 11.27 9.09
CA ILE A 47 -10.46 11.24 7.84
C ILE A 47 -10.31 9.80 7.33
N LEU A 48 -10.06 8.83 8.20
CA LEU A 48 -9.98 7.41 7.81
C LEU A 48 -11.32 6.89 7.28
N GLN A 49 -12.43 7.25 7.95
CA GLN A 49 -13.76 6.86 7.50
C GLN A 49 -14.13 7.53 6.16
N GLU A 50 -13.79 8.81 5.96
CA GLU A 50 -14.01 9.47 4.68
C GLU A 50 -13.09 8.91 3.59
N PHE A 51 -11.84 8.59 3.92
CA PHE A 51 -10.90 7.97 2.99
C PHE A 51 -11.39 6.58 2.57
N GLU A 52 -11.91 5.77 3.48
CA GLU A 52 -12.50 4.46 3.14
C GLU A 52 -13.74 4.63 2.25
N ARG A 53 -14.61 5.60 2.56
CA ARG A 53 -15.80 5.90 1.76
C ARG A 53 -15.46 6.43 0.37
N GLU A 54 -14.48 7.33 0.27
CA GLU A 54 -14.05 7.93 -0.98
C GLU A 54 -13.19 6.97 -1.80
N SER A 55 -12.37 6.11 -1.17
CA SER A 55 -11.70 5.00 -1.84
C SER A 55 -12.71 4.03 -2.44
N SER A 56 -13.72 3.60 -1.66
CA SER A 56 -14.78 2.74 -2.19
C SER A 56 -15.61 3.41 -3.29
N ALA A 57 -15.89 4.71 -3.18
CA ALA A 57 -16.57 5.46 -4.22
C ALA A 57 -15.69 5.65 -5.47
N MET A 58 -14.37 5.77 -5.30
CA MET A 58 -13.40 5.84 -6.38
C MET A 58 -13.27 4.48 -7.06
N ASP A 59 -13.23 3.38 -6.31
CA ASP A 59 -13.23 2.02 -6.85
C ASP A 59 -14.51 1.76 -7.65
N MET A 60 -15.68 2.10 -7.10
CA MET A 60 -16.95 2.00 -7.85
C MET A 60 -16.98 2.92 -9.08
N LYS A 61 -16.39 4.11 -9.00
CA LYS A 61 -16.26 5.00 -10.16
C LYS A 61 -15.29 4.43 -11.19
N ASN A 62 -14.21 3.77 -10.78
CA ASN A 62 -13.28 3.09 -11.67
C ASN A 62 -13.94 1.88 -12.32
N ASP A 63 -14.76 1.11 -11.59
CA ASP A 63 -15.53 -0.01 -12.15
C ASP A 63 -16.52 0.51 -13.19
N ILE A 64 -17.32 1.52 -12.86
CA ILE A 64 -18.25 2.14 -13.84
C ILE A 64 -17.47 2.77 -15.00
N MET A 65 -16.31 3.38 -14.75
CA MET A 65 -15.49 3.96 -15.81
C MET A 65 -14.90 2.87 -16.71
N ASN A 66 -14.43 1.77 -16.16
CA ASN A 66 -13.98 0.60 -16.92
C ASN A 66 -15.15 -0.01 -17.69
N ASP A 67 -16.31 -0.24 -17.07
CA ASP A 67 -17.51 -0.75 -17.73
C ASP A 67 -17.95 0.17 -18.88
N THR A 68 -17.93 1.50 -18.69
CA THR A 68 -18.28 2.46 -19.76
C THR A 68 -17.21 2.59 -20.83
N ILE A 69 -15.94 2.41 -20.48
CA ILE A 69 -14.83 2.36 -21.44
C ILE A 69 -14.88 1.04 -22.21
N GLU A 70 -15.19 -0.07 -21.58
CA GLU A 70 -15.40 -1.39 -22.18
C GLU A 70 -16.65 -1.40 -23.06
N ASP A 71 -17.75 -0.76 -22.66
CA ASP A 71 -18.93 -0.59 -23.50
C ASP A 71 -18.64 0.39 -24.66
N ALA A 72 -17.90 1.47 -24.44
CA ALA A 72 -17.57 2.43 -25.52
C ALA A 72 -16.51 1.89 -26.50
N ILE A 73 -15.55 1.11 -26.01
CA ILE A 73 -14.55 0.40 -26.83
C ILE A 73 -15.16 -0.86 -27.47
N GLY A 74 -16.10 -1.51 -26.79
CA GLY A 74 -16.69 -2.79 -27.18
C GLY A 74 -18.00 -2.72 -27.98
N THR A 75 -18.69 -1.56 -28.05
CA THR A 75 -20.03 -1.49 -28.67
C THR A 75 -20.10 -0.70 -29.98
N GLU A 76 -19.07 0.03 -30.41
CA GLU A 76 -19.21 0.90 -31.60
C GLU A 76 -18.33 0.56 -32.82
N ASP A 77 -17.38 -0.38 -32.77
CA ASP A 77 -16.75 -0.87 -34.01
C ASP A 77 -16.06 -2.25 -33.91
N ASP A 78 -16.65 -3.23 -33.20
CA ASP A 78 -16.11 -4.60 -33.24
C ASP A 78 -17.17 -5.68 -33.52
N ALA A 79 -17.67 -5.64 -34.76
CA ALA A 79 -18.39 -6.76 -35.37
C ALA A 79 -17.45 -7.82 -35.97
N LEU A 80 -16.16 -7.86 -35.58
CA LEU A 80 -15.23 -8.87 -36.06
C LEU A 80 -14.26 -9.28 -34.96
N GLY A 81 -14.73 -10.13 -34.06
CA GLY A 81 -13.95 -10.71 -32.97
C GLY A 81 -12.52 -11.09 -33.34
N ASP A 82 -11.59 -10.19 -33.01
CA ASP A 82 -10.16 -10.42 -33.09
C ASP A 82 -9.53 -10.23 -31.71
N ASN A 83 -9.78 -11.21 -30.85
CA ASN A 83 -8.95 -11.48 -29.66
C ASN A 83 -7.59 -12.12 -30.07
N ILE A 84 -7.05 -11.83 -31.26
CA ILE A 84 -5.81 -12.38 -31.82
C ILE A 84 -4.94 -11.27 -32.46
N GLY A 85 -4.92 -10.07 -31.88
CA GLY A 85 -4.10 -8.95 -32.39
C GLY A 85 -3.29 -8.19 -31.35
N GLU A 86 -3.82 -7.94 -30.15
CA GLU A 86 -3.17 -7.05 -29.18
C GLU A 86 -1.91 -7.66 -28.53
N ASN A 87 -1.83 -8.99 -28.38
CA ASN A 87 -0.72 -9.61 -27.65
C ASN A 87 0.62 -9.56 -28.40
N GLU A 88 0.62 -9.74 -29.73
CA GLU A 88 1.87 -9.88 -30.48
C GLU A 88 2.53 -8.52 -30.76
N GLU A 89 1.73 -7.48 -31.01
CA GLU A 89 2.21 -6.11 -31.09
C GLU A 89 2.61 -5.56 -29.71
N SER A 90 1.84 -5.88 -28.65
CA SER A 90 2.20 -5.50 -27.28
C SER A 90 3.48 -6.20 -26.80
N GLU A 91 3.68 -7.47 -27.14
CA GLU A 91 4.90 -8.20 -26.82
C GLU A 91 6.10 -7.68 -27.61
N ALA A 92 5.91 -7.23 -28.85
CA ALA A 92 6.96 -6.56 -29.63
C ALA A 92 7.36 -5.21 -29.01
N ILE A 93 6.39 -4.39 -28.57
CA ILE A 93 6.65 -3.12 -27.88
C ILE A 93 7.34 -3.38 -26.53
N LEU A 94 6.88 -4.37 -25.77
CA LEU A 94 7.49 -4.75 -24.50
C LEU A 94 8.95 -5.19 -24.68
N ARG A 95 9.24 -6.04 -25.69
CA ARG A 95 10.60 -6.46 -26.02
C ARG A 95 11.48 -5.26 -26.41
N GLN A 96 10.95 -4.34 -27.23
CA GLN A 96 11.67 -3.12 -27.61
C GLN A 96 11.99 -2.23 -26.40
N VAL A 97 11.06 -2.08 -25.45
CA VAL A 97 11.28 -1.29 -24.22
C VAL A 97 12.24 -2.00 -23.27
N LEU A 98 12.15 -3.34 -23.15
CA LEU A 98 13.08 -4.13 -22.33
C LEU A 98 14.52 -4.06 -22.86
N ASP A 99 14.68 -4.04 -24.18
CA ASP A 99 15.98 -3.83 -24.84
C ASP A 99 16.49 -2.39 -24.60
N GLU A 100 15.61 -1.38 -24.61
CA GLU A 100 15.96 0.02 -24.34
C GLU A 100 16.34 0.26 -22.86
N ILE A 101 15.69 -0.42 -21.92
CA ILE A 101 16.04 -0.36 -20.48
C ILE A 101 17.29 -1.22 -20.18
N GLY A 102 17.68 -2.12 -21.08
CA GLY A 102 18.87 -2.98 -20.93
C GLY A 102 18.64 -4.16 -19.98
N VAL A 103 17.39 -4.61 -19.81
CA VAL A 103 17.05 -5.80 -19.02
C VAL A 103 17.12 -7.03 -19.93
N ASP A 104 18.35 -7.48 -20.20
CA ASP A 104 18.58 -8.72 -20.93
C ASP A 104 18.25 -9.91 -20.02
N ILE A 105 17.08 -10.54 -20.26
CA ILE A 105 16.60 -11.73 -19.53
C ILE A 105 17.63 -12.88 -19.58
N SER A 106 18.44 -12.94 -20.64
CA SER A 106 19.47 -13.97 -20.83
C SER A 106 20.67 -13.78 -19.89
N GLN A 107 21.03 -12.54 -19.55
CA GLN A 107 22.11 -12.25 -18.60
C GLN A 107 21.72 -12.52 -17.14
N GLN A 108 20.46 -12.27 -16.76
CA GLN A 108 20.00 -12.51 -15.38
C GLN A 108 19.84 -14.02 -15.07
N LEU A 109 19.44 -14.84 -16.04
CA LEU A 109 19.37 -16.30 -15.88
C LEU A 109 20.73 -16.98 -15.70
N ARG A 110 21.83 -16.37 -16.18
CA ARG A 110 23.20 -16.89 -16.00
C ARG A 110 23.79 -16.60 -14.62
N ASN A 111 23.23 -15.64 -13.89
CA ASN A 111 23.76 -15.15 -12.62
C ASN A 111 23.03 -15.70 -11.38
N VAL A 112 22.05 -16.61 -11.55
CA VAL A 112 21.47 -17.34 -10.43
C VAL A 112 22.32 -18.59 -10.18
N PRO A 113 23.11 -18.67 -9.10
CA PRO A 113 23.83 -19.89 -8.78
C PRO A 113 22.84 -21.00 -8.43
N GLU A 114 22.74 -22.03 -9.27
CA GLU A 114 22.01 -23.30 -9.03
C GLU A 114 22.62 -24.16 -7.90
N ASN A 115 23.33 -23.56 -6.94
CA ASN A 115 24.09 -24.32 -5.97
C ASN A 115 24.00 -23.68 -4.59
N GLN A 116 22.93 -24.03 -3.85
CA GLN A 116 22.95 -24.39 -2.42
C GLN A 116 21.52 -24.43 -1.84
N ILE A 117 20.81 -25.53 -2.09
CA ILE A 117 19.76 -26.00 -1.16
C ILE A 117 20.37 -27.19 -0.41
N SER A 118 21.29 -26.89 0.51
CA SER A 118 21.63 -27.82 1.58
C SER A 118 20.45 -27.82 2.55
N ALA A 119 19.66 -28.89 2.50
CA ALA A 119 18.56 -29.14 3.41
C ALA A 119 19.06 -29.25 4.85
N ASN A 120 19.04 -28.14 5.59
CA ASN A 120 18.96 -28.18 7.05
C ASN A 120 17.49 -28.38 7.42
N ALA A 121 17.12 -29.65 7.58
CA ALA A 121 15.88 -30.01 8.26
C ALA A 121 15.95 -29.52 9.70
N VAL A 122 15.24 -28.43 10.00
CA VAL A 122 14.90 -28.07 11.38
C VAL A 122 13.47 -28.54 11.63
N ASP A 123 13.41 -29.58 12.44
CA ASP A 123 12.22 -30.23 12.94
C ASP A 123 11.34 -29.27 13.75
N ASN A 124 10.03 -29.35 13.46
CA ASN A 124 8.88 -29.26 14.37
C ASN A 124 9.08 -28.63 15.76
N THR A 125 8.31 -27.56 16.06
CA THR A 125 7.10 -27.63 16.92
C THR A 125 6.60 -26.22 17.26
N SER A 126 5.54 -25.78 16.59
CA SER A 126 4.58 -24.77 17.09
C SER A 126 3.23 -24.97 16.38
N LYS A 127 2.61 -26.14 16.56
CA LYS A 127 1.18 -26.30 16.24
C LYS A 127 0.40 -25.49 17.28
N VAL A 128 -0.01 -24.29 16.90
CA VAL A 128 -1.02 -23.53 17.65
C VAL A 128 -2.36 -24.20 17.38
N ALA A 129 -2.95 -24.75 18.44
CA ALA A 129 -4.31 -25.27 18.41
C ALA A 129 -5.28 -24.09 18.25
N ILE A 130 -5.92 -23.99 17.09
CA ILE A 130 -7.12 -23.17 16.91
C ILE A 130 -8.29 -24.00 17.41
N SER A 131 -8.94 -23.50 18.45
CA SER A 131 -10.15 -24.08 19.02
C SER A 131 -11.32 -23.90 18.05
N GLU A 132 -12.02 -24.99 17.82
CA GLU A 132 -13.29 -25.16 17.12
C GLU A 132 -14.41 -24.33 17.79
N ALA A 133 -14.47 -23.03 17.48
CA ALA A 133 -15.54 -22.13 17.93
C ALA A 133 -15.91 -21.06 16.87
N ALA A 134 -15.60 -21.30 15.59
CA ALA A 134 -15.82 -20.34 14.51
C ALA A 134 -16.74 -20.87 13.38
N THR A 135 -17.47 -21.98 13.61
CA THR A 135 -18.44 -22.52 12.64
C THR A 135 -19.88 -22.06 12.89
N ASP A 136 -20.14 -21.28 13.94
CA ASP A 136 -21.51 -20.89 14.35
C ASP A 136 -21.94 -19.48 13.91
N PHE A 137 -21.07 -18.75 13.19
CA PHE A 137 -21.37 -17.39 12.74
C PHE A 137 -21.93 -17.33 11.30
N MET A 138 -21.63 -18.31 10.43
CA MET A 138 -22.15 -18.33 9.05
C MET A 138 -23.57 -18.92 8.94
N GLY A 139 -24.01 -19.79 9.86
CA GLY A 139 -25.34 -20.41 9.80
C GLY A 139 -26.49 -19.49 10.23
N ASN A 140 -26.23 -18.53 11.11
CA ASN A 140 -27.26 -17.63 11.64
C ASN A 140 -27.63 -16.52 10.66
N GLU A 141 -26.68 -16.06 9.84
CA GLU A 141 -26.94 -15.06 8.81
C GLU A 141 -27.78 -15.64 7.67
N ASP A 142 -27.46 -16.85 7.20
CA ASP A 142 -28.26 -17.56 6.19
C ASP A 142 -29.69 -17.84 6.69
N MET A 143 -29.84 -18.25 7.96
CA MET A 143 -31.17 -18.48 8.55
C MET A 143 -31.99 -17.18 8.66
N ALA A 144 -31.36 -16.07 9.03
CA ALA A 144 -32.02 -14.77 9.12
C ALA A 144 -32.42 -14.22 7.74
N LEU A 145 -31.60 -14.46 6.71
CA LEU A 145 -31.91 -14.10 5.33
C LEU A 145 -33.07 -14.93 4.76
N GLN A 146 -33.11 -16.23 5.06
CA GLN A 146 -34.19 -17.12 4.64
C GLN A 146 -35.55 -16.72 5.25
N GLU A 147 -35.59 -16.38 6.54
CA GLU A 147 -36.81 -15.89 7.17
C GLU A 147 -37.31 -14.58 6.55
N ARG A 148 -36.39 -13.68 6.17
CA ARG A 148 -36.74 -12.42 5.52
C ARG A 148 -37.31 -12.65 4.12
N LEU A 149 -36.76 -13.61 3.37
CA LEU A 149 -37.29 -14.03 2.06
C LEU A 149 -38.69 -14.65 2.18
N ASP A 150 -38.92 -15.52 3.17
CA ASP A 150 -40.22 -16.15 3.38
C ASP A 150 -41.30 -15.12 3.80
N ARG A 151 -40.94 -14.11 4.59
CA ARG A 151 -41.85 -12.99 4.90
C ARG A 151 -42.20 -12.18 3.65
N LEU A 152 -41.25 -11.97 2.75
CA LEU A 152 -41.46 -11.22 1.51
C LEU A 152 -42.31 -12.01 0.51
N ARG A 153 -42.08 -13.33 0.40
CA ARG A 153 -42.85 -14.24 -0.43
C ARG A 153 -44.28 -14.46 0.07
N LYS A 154 -44.54 -14.30 1.37
CA LYS A 154 -45.87 -14.38 1.96
C LYS A 154 -46.66 -13.05 1.86
N ALA A 155 -45.97 -11.94 1.62
CA ALA A 155 -46.57 -10.60 1.55
C ALA A 155 -46.92 -10.14 0.11
N GLY A 156 -46.44 -10.85 -0.92
CA GLY A 156 -46.88 -10.73 -2.31
C GLY A 156 -47.88 -11.80 -2.68
#